data_AF-A0A9N9J2F4-F1
#
_entry.id   AF-A0A9N9J2F4-F1
#
_cell.length_a   1.000
_cell.length_b   1.000
_cell.length_c   1.000
_cell.angle_alpha   90.00
_cell.angle_beta   90.00
_cell.angle_gamma   90.00
#
_symmetry.space_group_name_H-M   'P 1'
#
loop_
_entity.id
_entity.type
_entity.pdbx_description
1 polymer ?
#
loop_
_entity_poly.entity_id
_entity_poly.type
_entity_poly.pdbx_seq_one_letter_code
_entity_poly.pdbx_strand_id
1 'polypeptide(L)'
;MSTWWNKQSQEPNRFQGQQSHEWPRQLQDQQSHEWPRQLQDQQSHDWPRQLQDQQQVTLSAYDRKTIHDMLFMTMEWLEKCIEIAGYYPDWRQRKQIHNTNIKRQDIDCLGKAEKGLSNKLVVFVRSIGGTVPPFLNEELKEQFYKWIYATGINAENCPKRLAFFLLGVHEILEGKDAKIEQDSDNKKRSLDSESYEYGRELNRVFAHIQAPLQEERNTAFSLEGKKWNNINIENHFEGDAYRGKATFERIVKNISAYEYQNFHFFPQKSSNSMHMDLI
;
A
#
# COMPACT_ATOMS: atom_id res chain seq x y z
N MET A 1 -23.72 55.69 -13.97
CA MET A 1 -23.77 57.14 -13.64
C MET A 1 -23.32 57.27 -12.20
N SER A 2 -22.07 57.67 -11.98
CA SER A 2 -21.71 59.02 -11.45
C SER A 2 -22.12 59.16 -9.98
N THR A 3 -21.29 59.46 -8.98
CA THR A 3 -19.95 60.06 -8.92
C THR A 3 -19.43 59.97 -7.46
N TRP A 4 -18.11 59.93 -7.32
CA TRP A 4 -17.19 60.43 -6.27
C TRP A 4 -17.77 61.47 -5.25
N TRP A 5 -17.30 61.67 -4.01
CA TRP A 5 -15.95 61.89 -3.45
C TRP A 5 -16.04 61.83 -1.91
N ASN A 6 -14.99 61.42 -1.18
CA ASN A 6 -14.53 62.25 -0.06
C ASN A 6 -13.05 62.02 0.28
N LYS A 7 -12.33 63.13 0.41
CA LYS A 7 -10.89 63.26 0.61
C LYS A 7 -10.70 64.12 1.85
N GLN A 8 -9.93 63.67 2.83
CA GLN A 8 -9.36 64.57 3.83
C GLN A 8 -7.93 64.13 4.18
N SER A 9 -7.00 64.96 3.74
CA SER A 9 -5.61 65.04 4.19
C SER A 9 -5.54 65.99 5.39
N GLN A 10 -4.80 65.63 6.43
CA GLN A 10 -4.00 66.58 7.22
C GLN A 10 -2.70 65.91 7.66
N GLU A 11 -1.68 66.75 7.74
CA GLU A 11 -0.25 66.48 7.60
C GLU A 11 0.47 66.76 8.96
N PRO A 12 1.81 66.92 9.08
CA PRO A 12 2.64 66.22 10.06
C PRO A 12 3.19 67.12 11.18
N ASN A 13 3.82 66.53 12.21
CA ASN A 13 4.97 67.20 12.84
C ASN A 13 5.93 66.29 13.65
N ARG A 14 7.21 66.62 13.52
CA ARG A 14 8.40 66.09 14.21
C ARG A 14 8.42 66.47 15.70
N PHE A 15 9.11 65.70 16.55
CA PHE A 15 10.41 66.07 17.18
C PHE A 15 10.91 65.03 18.22
N GLN A 16 12.24 64.80 18.19
CA GLN A 16 13.23 64.44 19.24
C GLN A 16 12.73 63.77 20.54
N GLY A 17 13.28 62.66 21.02
CA GLY A 17 14.69 62.32 21.17
C GLY A 17 15.03 62.28 22.66
N GLN A 18 15.15 61.08 23.25
CA GLN A 18 15.73 60.91 24.59
C GLN A 18 16.58 59.64 24.67
N GLN A 19 17.74 59.86 25.29
CA GLN A 19 18.89 58.99 25.45
C GLN A 19 18.57 57.81 26.37
N SER A 20 18.83 56.58 25.92
CA SER A 20 18.83 55.39 26.78
C SER A 20 20.20 55.21 27.42
N HIS A 21 20.20 55.26 28.75
CA HIS A 21 21.31 54.88 29.61
C HIS A 21 21.74 53.44 29.37
N GLU A 22 23.03 53.26 29.03
CA GLU A 22 23.74 52.00 29.15
C GLU A 22 23.91 51.64 30.63
N TRP A 23 23.40 50.47 31.03
CA TRP A 23 23.81 49.80 32.26
C TRP A 23 24.90 48.77 31.94
N PRO A 24 25.87 48.54 32.84
CA PRO A 24 27.01 47.69 32.56
C PRO A 24 26.61 46.21 32.55
N ARG A 25 26.94 45.53 31.45
CA ARG A 25 27.05 44.07 31.38
C ARG A 25 28.18 43.61 32.29
N GLN A 26 27.87 43.11 33.47
CA GLN A 26 28.76 42.15 34.13
C GLN A 26 28.05 41.40 35.26
N LEU A 27 28.18 40.08 35.21
CA LEU A 27 28.04 39.11 36.32
C LEU A 27 26.62 38.67 36.72
N GLN A 28 25.87 38.02 35.80
CA GLN A 28 24.88 37.02 36.26
C GLN A 28 24.44 35.95 35.23
N ASP A 29 25.34 35.39 34.41
CA ASP A 29 24.96 34.29 33.49
C ASP A 29 26.01 33.16 33.45
N GLN A 30 26.35 32.57 34.60
CA GLN A 30 27.23 31.38 34.63
C GLN A 30 26.75 30.22 35.52
N GLN A 31 25.50 30.19 36.01
CA GLN A 31 25.05 29.08 36.87
C GLN A 31 23.59 28.64 36.71
N SER A 32 23.03 28.47 35.50
CA SER A 32 21.71 27.80 35.42
C SER A 32 21.38 26.94 34.20
N HIS A 33 22.30 26.62 33.30
CA HIS A 33 21.96 25.88 32.06
C HIS A 33 22.67 24.55 31.82
N GLU A 34 23.24 23.97 32.88
CA GLU A 34 23.72 22.59 32.86
C GLU A 34 22.99 21.80 33.95
N TRP A 35 21.77 21.35 33.63
CA TRP A 35 21.20 20.01 33.86
C TRP A 35 19.67 20.06 33.62
N PRO A 36 19.02 19.06 32.97
CA PRO A 36 19.57 17.86 32.35
C PRO A 36 19.15 17.73 30.86
N ARG A 37 20.01 18.13 29.91
CA ARG A 37 19.88 17.67 28.50
C ARG A 37 19.97 16.13 28.40
N GLN A 38 20.61 15.46 29.36
CA GLN A 38 20.70 14.01 29.41
C GLN A 38 19.38 13.29 29.73
N LEU A 39 18.39 13.94 30.37
CA LEU A 39 17.06 13.35 30.59
C LEU A 39 16.16 13.47 29.37
N GLN A 40 16.40 14.47 28.52
CA GLN A 40 15.63 14.69 27.30
C GLN A 40 16.06 13.74 26.17
N ASP A 41 17.35 13.38 26.11
CA ASP A 41 17.84 12.37 25.16
C ASP A 41 17.47 10.94 25.56
N GLN A 42 17.31 10.64 26.87
CA GLN A 42 16.80 9.33 27.32
C GLN A 42 15.30 9.16 27.10
N GLN A 43 14.48 10.20 27.33
CA GLN A 43 13.04 10.14 27.03
C GLN A 43 12.75 10.05 25.53
N SER A 44 13.64 10.56 24.67
CA SER A 44 13.46 10.51 23.22
C SER A 44 13.70 9.11 22.61
N HIS A 45 14.39 8.20 23.29
CA HIS A 45 14.66 6.84 22.78
C HIS A 45 13.76 5.76 23.37
N ASP A 46 13.18 5.99 24.56
CA ASP A 46 12.26 5.02 25.18
C ASP A 46 10.81 5.15 24.69
N TRP A 47 10.37 6.34 24.29
CA TRP A 47 9.02 6.55 23.75
C TRP A 47 8.74 5.75 22.46
N PRO A 48 9.66 5.68 21.48
CA PRO A 48 9.50 4.80 20.31
C PRO A 48 9.42 3.33 20.70
N ARG A 49 10.19 2.88 21.71
CA ARG A 49 10.17 1.48 22.17
C ARG A 49 8.88 1.11 22.87
N GLN A 50 8.37 1.94 23.78
CA GLN A 50 7.10 1.67 24.46
C GLN A 50 5.91 1.62 23.50
N LEU A 51 5.89 2.48 22.47
CA LEU A 51 4.87 2.42 21.41
C LEU A 51 5.01 1.17 20.54
N GLN A 52 6.24 0.77 20.23
CA GLN A 52 6.52 -0.45 19.48
C GLN A 52 6.12 -1.69 20.29
N ASP A 53 6.39 -1.71 21.59
CA ASP A 53 6.00 -2.77 22.51
C ASP A 53 4.47 -2.82 22.70
N GLN A 54 3.77 -1.67 22.76
CA GLN A 54 2.30 -1.64 22.81
C GLN A 54 1.65 -2.10 21.51
N GLN A 55 2.18 -1.72 20.34
CA GLN A 55 1.66 -2.18 19.05
C GLN A 55 1.90 -3.69 18.86
N GLN A 56 2.97 -4.24 19.43
CA GLN A 56 3.20 -5.68 19.49
C GLN A 56 2.23 -6.41 20.43
N VAL A 57 1.57 -5.72 21.36
CA VAL A 57 0.61 -6.32 22.31
C VAL A 57 -0.77 -6.54 21.67
N THR A 58 -1.15 -5.81 20.61
CA THR A 58 -2.51 -5.87 20.05
C THR A 58 -2.67 -6.77 18.83
N LEU A 59 -1.60 -7.13 18.10
CA LEU A 59 -1.73 -7.98 16.93
C LEU A 59 -1.94 -9.46 17.32
N SER A 60 -3.09 -10.02 16.92
CA SER A 60 -3.36 -11.44 17.15
C SER A 60 -2.57 -12.34 16.18
N ALA A 61 -2.36 -13.60 16.57
CA ALA A 61 -1.79 -14.59 15.65
C ALA A 61 -2.62 -14.76 14.37
N TYR A 62 -3.95 -14.70 14.49
CA TYR A 62 -4.87 -14.82 13.37
C TYR A 62 -4.71 -13.67 12.37
N ASP A 63 -4.60 -12.42 12.84
CA ASP A 63 -4.44 -11.26 11.98
C ASP A 63 -3.10 -11.33 11.22
N ARG A 64 -2.01 -11.63 11.92
CA ARG A 64 -0.69 -11.82 11.29
C ARG A 64 -0.78 -12.90 10.19
N LYS A 65 -1.33 -14.07 10.52
CA LYS A 65 -1.46 -15.17 9.54
C LYS A 65 -2.30 -14.75 8.33
N THR A 66 -3.46 -14.14 8.56
CA THR A 66 -4.37 -13.70 7.51
C THR A 66 -3.69 -12.71 6.57
N ILE A 67 -2.93 -11.73 7.10
CA ILE A 67 -2.22 -10.75 6.28
C ILE A 67 -1.14 -11.42 5.41
N HIS A 68 -0.38 -12.38 5.96
CA HIS A 68 0.58 -13.16 5.18
C HIS A 68 -0.10 -14.01 4.10
N ASP A 69 -1.20 -14.68 4.43
CA ASP A 69 -1.96 -15.48 3.47
C ASP A 69 -2.49 -14.60 2.32
N MET A 70 -2.90 -13.35 2.61
CA MET A 70 -3.34 -12.41 1.57
C MET A 70 -2.20 -11.92 0.67
N LEU A 71 -1.01 -11.68 1.21
CA LEU A 71 0.18 -11.42 0.39
C LEU A 71 0.44 -12.62 -0.52
N PHE A 72 0.52 -13.83 0.04
CA PHE A 72 0.79 -15.05 -0.71
C PHE A 72 -0.24 -15.29 -1.82
N MET A 73 -1.53 -15.13 -1.52
CA MET A 73 -2.61 -15.25 -2.50
C MET A 73 -2.49 -14.19 -3.60
N THR A 74 -2.10 -12.96 -3.26
CA THR A 74 -1.83 -11.91 -4.26
C THR A 74 -0.68 -12.30 -5.18
N MET A 75 0.42 -12.82 -4.62
CA MET A 75 1.56 -13.30 -5.40
C MET A 75 1.18 -14.49 -6.29
N GLU A 76 0.36 -15.41 -5.80
CA GLU A 76 -0.14 -16.55 -6.58
C GLU A 76 -0.92 -16.09 -7.83
N TRP A 77 -1.81 -15.12 -7.67
CA TRP A 77 -2.55 -14.53 -8.79
C TRP A 77 -1.65 -13.75 -9.74
N LEU A 78 -0.62 -13.07 -9.22
CA LEU A 78 0.38 -12.39 -10.03
C LEU A 78 1.17 -13.39 -10.89
N GLU A 79 1.63 -14.49 -10.29
CA GLU A 79 2.32 -15.56 -11.03
C GLU A 79 1.41 -16.18 -12.09
N LYS A 80 0.12 -16.32 -11.82
CA LYS A 80 -0.85 -16.81 -12.80
C LYS A 80 -1.04 -15.84 -13.96
N CYS A 81 -1.05 -14.53 -13.70
CA CYS A 81 -1.09 -13.52 -14.76
C CYS A 81 0.14 -13.60 -15.65
N ILE A 82 1.33 -13.74 -15.06
CA ILE A 82 2.59 -13.88 -15.80
C ILE A 82 2.59 -15.14 -16.68
N GLU A 83 2.12 -16.26 -16.12
CA GLU A 83 1.99 -17.55 -16.81
C GLU A 83 1.08 -17.43 -18.05
N ILE A 84 -0.12 -16.85 -17.89
CA ILE A 84 -1.09 -16.70 -18.98
C ILE A 84 -0.64 -15.65 -20.00
N ALA A 85 0.02 -14.57 -19.56
CA ALA A 85 0.53 -13.55 -20.46
C ALA A 85 1.67 -14.06 -21.36
N GLY A 86 2.33 -15.16 -20.97
CA GLY A 86 3.48 -15.70 -21.70
C GLY A 86 4.68 -14.76 -21.71
N TYR A 87 4.84 -13.91 -20.68
CA TYR A 87 5.90 -12.91 -20.64
C TYR A 87 7.31 -13.52 -20.63
N TYR A 88 7.46 -14.72 -20.06
CA TYR A 88 8.75 -15.41 -19.95
C TYR A 88 8.62 -16.86 -20.44
N PRO A 89 9.38 -17.27 -21.48
CA PRO A 89 9.35 -18.65 -21.98
C PRO A 89 9.75 -19.71 -20.95
N ASP A 90 10.59 -19.33 -19.98
CA ASP A 90 11.11 -20.13 -18.87
C ASP A 90 10.35 -19.86 -17.55
N TRP A 91 9.12 -19.35 -17.63
CA TRP A 91 8.35 -18.98 -16.42
C TRP A 91 8.16 -20.15 -15.46
N ARG A 92 8.00 -21.38 -15.98
CA ARG A 92 7.80 -22.57 -15.15
C ARG A 92 8.95 -22.81 -14.17
N GLN A 93 10.19 -22.47 -14.56
CA GLN A 93 11.38 -22.57 -13.73
C GLN A 93 11.54 -21.40 -12.76
N ARG A 94 11.00 -20.21 -13.11
CA ARG A 94 11.05 -18.99 -12.29
C ARG A 94 10.01 -18.98 -11.18
N LYS A 95 8.88 -19.62 -11.43
CA LYS A 95 7.70 -19.67 -10.55
C LYS A 95 8.09 -20.14 -9.14
N GLN A 96 7.65 -19.43 -8.11
CA GLN A 96 7.93 -19.76 -6.71
C GLN A 96 6.76 -20.51 -6.06
N ILE A 97 5.52 -20.35 -6.57
CA ILE A 97 4.32 -21.00 -6.02
C ILE A 97 3.89 -22.16 -6.91
N HIS A 98 4.38 -23.36 -6.60
CA HIS A 98 4.10 -24.56 -7.42
C HIS A 98 2.72 -25.18 -7.18
N ASN A 99 2.24 -25.16 -5.94
CA ASN A 99 0.94 -25.72 -5.57
C ASN A 99 -0.15 -24.65 -5.64
N THR A 100 -0.63 -24.36 -6.86
CA THR A 100 -1.64 -23.32 -7.01
C THR A 100 -3.01 -23.81 -6.54
N ASN A 101 -3.61 -23.09 -5.60
CA ASN A 101 -5.02 -23.17 -5.25
C ASN A 101 -5.93 -22.68 -6.39
N ILE A 102 -5.38 -21.94 -7.35
CA ILE A 102 -6.09 -21.52 -8.58
C ILE A 102 -6.27 -22.71 -9.54
N LYS A 103 -7.24 -23.59 -9.25
CA LYS A 103 -7.60 -24.76 -10.08
C LYS A 103 -8.65 -24.47 -11.15
N ARG A 104 -9.05 -23.20 -11.26
CA ARG A 104 -10.13 -22.75 -12.13
C ARG A 104 -9.73 -22.81 -13.60
N GLN A 105 -10.34 -23.75 -14.33
CA GLN A 105 -10.14 -23.91 -15.78
C GLN A 105 -10.65 -22.72 -16.59
N ASP A 106 -11.57 -21.91 -16.03
CA ASP A 106 -12.15 -20.77 -16.71
C ASP A 106 -11.22 -19.54 -16.75
N ILE A 107 -10.04 -19.59 -16.11
CA ILE A 107 -9.00 -18.55 -16.19
C ILE A 107 -8.05 -18.91 -17.32
N ASP A 108 -8.57 -18.80 -18.54
CA ASP A 108 -7.92 -19.18 -19.80
C ASP A 108 -7.29 -18.00 -20.55
N CYS A 109 -7.52 -16.77 -20.10
CA CYS A 109 -7.03 -15.56 -20.76
C CYS A 109 -6.58 -14.49 -19.77
N LEU A 110 -5.70 -13.61 -20.25
CA LEU A 110 -5.03 -12.60 -19.43
C LEU A 110 -6.02 -11.68 -18.72
N GLY A 111 -7.08 -11.23 -19.41
CA GLY A 111 -8.07 -10.33 -18.82
C GLY A 111 -8.82 -10.93 -17.62
N LYS A 112 -9.07 -12.24 -17.61
CA LYS A 112 -9.68 -12.93 -16.46
C LYS A 112 -8.69 -13.10 -15.31
N ALA A 113 -7.43 -13.41 -15.62
CA ALA A 113 -6.36 -13.53 -14.63
C ALA A 113 -6.12 -12.19 -13.92
N GLU A 114 -6.00 -11.11 -14.70
CA GLU A 114 -5.82 -9.75 -14.20
C GLU A 114 -7.01 -9.28 -13.39
N LYS A 115 -8.25 -9.57 -13.83
CA LYS A 115 -9.44 -9.29 -13.01
C LYS A 115 -9.37 -10.01 -11.66
N GLY A 116 -8.89 -11.26 -11.64
CA GLY A 116 -8.67 -12.02 -10.41
C GLY A 116 -7.61 -11.37 -9.52
N LEU A 117 -6.46 -11.01 -10.08
CA LEU A 117 -5.38 -10.30 -9.37
C LEU A 117 -5.86 -8.96 -8.81
N SER A 118 -6.52 -8.13 -9.59
CA SER A 118 -7.04 -6.84 -9.13
C SER A 118 -8.04 -6.99 -7.98
N ASN A 119 -8.90 -8.02 -8.03
CA ASN A 119 -9.77 -8.33 -6.89
C ASN A 119 -8.96 -8.73 -5.64
N LYS A 120 -7.85 -9.46 -5.80
CA LYS A 120 -6.96 -9.78 -4.67
C LYS A 120 -6.23 -8.58 -4.12
N LEU A 121 -5.81 -7.64 -4.96
CA LEU A 121 -5.25 -6.37 -4.50
C LEU A 121 -6.22 -5.61 -3.59
N VAL A 122 -7.51 -5.54 -3.95
CA VAL A 122 -8.53 -4.88 -3.10
C VAL A 122 -8.74 -5.62 -1.77
N VAL A 123 -8.76 -6.95 -1.80
CA VAL A 123 -8.85 -7.73 -0.56
C VAL A 123 -7.60 -7.50 0.29
N PHE A 124 -6.41 -7.46 -0.33
CA PHE A 124 -5.15 -7.25 0.37
C PHE A 124 -5.08 -5.87 1.05
N VAL A 125 -5.48 -4.81 0.34
CA VAL A 125 -5.68 -3.47 0.92
C VAL A 125 -6.54 -3.54 2.18
N ARG A 126 -7.70 -4.17 2.09
CA ARG A 126 -8.66 -4.26 3.20
C ARG A 126 -8.18 -5.12 4.36
N SER A 127 -7.34 -6.13 4.09
CA SER A 127 -6.78 -7.01 5.12
C SER A 127 -5.60 -6.38 5.86
N ILE A 128 -4.79 -5.58 5.17
CA ILE A 128 -3.73 -4.78 5.78
C ILE A 128 -4.37 -3.63 6.59
N GLY A 129 -5.33 -2.93 6.01
CA GLY A 129 -5.95 -1.75 6.62
C GLY A 129 -4.97 -0.58 6.77
N GLY A 130 -5.42 0.53 7.37
CA GLY A 130 -4.60 1.75 7.47
C GLY A 130 -3.48 1.72 8.53
N THR A 131 -3.37 0.66 9.34
CA THR A 131 -2.54 0.65 10.56
C THR A 131 -1.83 -0.69 10.81
N VAL A 132 -1.17 -1.26 9.80
CA VAL A 132 -0.31 -2.43 10.02
C VAL A 132 0.88 -2.05 10.90
N PRO A 133 1.20 -2.84 11.96
CA PRO A 133 2.40 -2.61 12.75
C PRO A 133 3.67 -2.56 11.88
N PRO A 134 4.61 -1.62 12.11
CA PRO A 134 5.79 -1.46 11.26
C PRO A 134 6.61 -2.73 11.07
N PHE A 135 6.75 -3.57 12.09
CA PHE A 135 7.50 -4.82 11.98
C PHE A 135 6.87 -5.81 10.99
N LEU A 136 5.54 -5.93 10.98
CA LEU A 136 4.83 -6.82 10.08
C LEU A 136 4.92 -6.27 8.65
N ASN A 137 4.83 -4.95 8.50
CA ASN A 137 5.01 -4.28 7.21
C ASN A 137 6.38 -4.60 6.60
N GLU A 138 7.46 -4.48 7.37
CA GLU A 138 8.81 -4.83 6.92
C GLU A 138 8.95 -6.32 6.59
N GLU A 139 8.33 -7.21 7.36
CA GLU A 139 8.29 -8.65 7.07
C GLU A 139 7.62 -8.95 5.71
N LEU A 140 6.49 -8.30 5.42
CA LEU A 140 5.77 -8.46 4.15
C LEU A 140 6.57 -7.89 2.96
N LYS A 141 7.20 -6.72 3.15
CA LYS A 141 8.11 -6.13 2.16
C LYS A 141 9.28 -7.04 1.87
N GLU A 142 9.89 -7.61 2.91
CA GLU A 142 10.98 -8.57 2.76
C GLU A 142 10.56 -9.73 1.85
N GLN A 143 9.42 -10.37 2.14
CA GLN A 143 8.90 -11.48 1.31
C GLN A 143 8.64 -11.06 -0.13
N PHE A 144 7.99 -9.91 -0.35
CA PHE A 144 7.76 -9.37 -1.69
C PHE A 144 9.06 -9.19 -2.49
N TYR A 145 10.09 -8.62 -1.87
CA TYR A 145 11.38 -8.44 -2.53
C TYR A 145 12.14 -9.74 -2.76
N LYS A 146 12.06 -10.70 -1.83
CA LYS A 146 12.61 -12.06 -2.06
C LYS A 146 11.98 -12.69 -3.29
N TRP A 147 10.67 -12.58 -3.45
CA TRP A 147 9.98 -13.10 -4.63
C TRP A 147 10.45 -12.43 -5.94
N ILE A 148 10.60 -11.09 -5.94
CA ILE A 148 11.13 -10.37 -7.12
C ILE A 148 12.51 -10.89 -7.52
N TYR A 149 13.41 -11.04 -6.55
CA TYR A 149 14.74 -11.56 -6.83
C TYR A 149 14.71 -13.00 -7.33
N ALA A 150 13.95 -13.87 -6.67
CA ALA A 150 13.89 -15.30 -6.98
C ALA A 150 13.31 -15.59 -8.38
N THR A 151 12.34 -14.79 -8.83
CA THR A 151 11.74 -14.93 -10.17
C THR A 151 12.64 -14.42 -11.31
N GLY A 152 13.72 -13.69 -10.99
CA GLY A 152 14.63 -13.11 -11.98
C GLY A 152 14.00 -12.03 -12.86
N ILE A 153 12.90 -11.41 -12.41
CA ILE A 153 12.28 -10.26 -13.05
C ILE A 153 13.15 -9.03 -12.73
N ASN A 154 13.50 -8.25 -13.75
CA ASN A 154 14.36 -7.07 -13.64
C ASN A 154 13.92 -5.94 -14.57
N ALA A 155 14.64 -4.81 -14.54
CA ALA A 155 14.27 -3.62 -15.29
C ALA A 155 14.37 -3.81 -16.81
N GLU A 156 15.20 -4.75 -17.26
CA GLU A 156 15.46 -5.05 -18.66
C GLU A 156 14.41 -5.99 -19.27
N ASN A 157 13.79 -6.85 -18.45
CA ASN A 157 12.84 -7.86 -18.91
C ASN A 157 11.40 -7.70 -18.38
N CYS A 158 11.13 -6.75 -17.47
CA CYS A 158 9.80 -6.56 -16.90
C CYS A 158 8.87 -5.81 -17.88
N PRO A 159 7.81 -6.44 -18.38
CA PRO A 159 6.83 -5.75 -19.21
C PRO A 159 6.15 -4.65 -18.41
N LYS A 160 5.94 -3.49 -19.05
CA LYS A 160 5.35 -2.30 -18.40
C LYS A 160 4.06 -2.58 -17.63
N ARG A 161 3.18 -3.43 -18.20
CA ARG A 161 1.93 -3.82 -17.55
C ARG A 161 2.15 -4.59 -16.24
N LEU A 162 3.13 -5.49 -16.21
CA LEU A 162 3.53 -6.20 -14.98
C LEU A 162 4.15 -5.22 -13.96
N ALA A 163 4.96 -4.27 -14.43
CA ALA A 163 5.57 -3.25 -13.60
C ALA A 163 4.52 -2.41 -12.83
N PHE A 164 3.38 -2.09 -13.45
CA PHE A 164 2.26 -1.44 -12.76
C PHE A 164 1.63 -2.29 -11.65
N PHE A 165 1.47 -3.61 -11.87
CA PHE A 165 0.96 -4.50 -10.83
C PHE A 165 1.96 -4.65 -9.67
N LEU A 166 3.26 -4.74 -9.96
CA LEU A 166 4.30 -4.75 -8.93
C LEU A 166 4.30 -3.46 -8.11
N LEU A 167 4.17 -2.31 -8.78
CA LEU A 167 4.05 -1.02 -8.10
C LEU A 167 2.79 -0.97 -7.24
N GLY A 168 1.66 -1.48 -7.72
CA GLY A 168 0.42 -1.58 -6.94
C GLY A 168 0.59 -2.39 -5.66
N VAL A 169 1.21 -3.58 -5.72
CA VAL A 169 1.50 -4.40 -4.52
C VAL A 169 2.39 -3.62 -3.55
N HIS A 170 3.46 -3.00 -4.04
CA HIS A 170 4.37 -2.21 -3.21
C HIS A 170 3.68 -1.01 -2.57
N GLU A 171 2.80 -0.29 -3.28
CA GLU A 171 2.05 0.82 -2.71
C GLU A 171 1.13 0.38 -1.56
N ILE A 172 0.50 -0.79 -1.65
CA ILE A 172 -0.26 -1.37 -0.52
C ILE A 172 0.68 -1.58 0.68
N LEU A 173 1.85 -2.16 0.44
CA LEU A 173 2.86 -2.39 1.49
C LEU A 173 3.42 -1.07 2.06
N GLU A 174 3.39 0.03 1.32
CA GLU A 174 3.77 1.37 1.81
C GLU A 174 2.58 2.13 2.44
N GLY A 175 1.39 1.55 2.52
CA GLY A 175 0.18 2.22 3.00
C GLY A 175 -0.33 3.33 2.07
N LYS A 176 -0.06 3.22 0.76
CA LYS A 176 -0.43 4.17 -0.31
C LYS A 176 -1.49 3.55 -1.23
N ASP A 177 -2.54 3.00 -0.66
CA ASP A 177 -3.59 2.21 -1.33
C ASP A 177 -4.66 3.02 -2.07
N ALA A 178 -4.67 4.36 -1.92
CA ALA A 178 -5.69 5.25 -2.46
C ALA A 178 -6.04 5.03 -3.94
N LYS A 179 -5.04 4.72 -4.78
CA LYS A 179 -5.28 4.46 -6.21
C LYS A 179 -6.10 3.19 -6.45
N ILE A 180 -5.79 2.11 -5.73
CA ILE A 180 -6.48 0.82 -5.89
C ILE A 180 -7.92 0.93 -5.40
N GLU A 181 -8.15 1.65 -4.30
CA GLU A 181 -9.49 1.95 -3.80
C GLU A 181 -10.29 2.78 -4.81
N GLN A 182 -9.70 3.86 -5.32
CA GLN A 182 -10.33 4.72 -6.33
C GLN A 182 -10.70 3.94 -7.60
N ASP A 183 -9.77 3.14 -8.14
CA ASP A 183 -10.03 2.32 -9.33
C ASP A 183 -11.13 1.27 -9.08
N SER A 184 -11.20 0.72 -7.86
CA SER A 184 -12.25 -0.23 -7.45
C SER A 184 -13.62 0.44 -7.33
N ASP A 185 -13.70 1.64 -6.79
CA ASP A 185 -14.96 2.38 -6.65
C ASP A 185 -15.52 2.86 -8.00
N ASN A 186 -14.62 3.20 -8.92
CA ASN A 186 -14.97 3.58 -10.28
C ASN A 186 -15.03 2.40 -11.27
N LYS A 187 -14.94 1.15 -10.80
CA LYS A 187 -15.03 -0.02 -11.68
C LYS A 187 -16.38 -0.12 -12.41
N LYS A 188 -16.32 -0.43 -13.70
CA LYS A 188 -17.48 -0.78 -14.53
C LYS A 188 -18.07 -2.10 -14.04
N ARG A 189 -19.34 -2.06 -13.64
CA ARG A 189 -20.07 -3.27 -13.29
C ARG A 189 -20.40 -4.05 -14.57
N SER A 190 -20.25 -5.37 -14.53
CA SER A 190 -20.61 -6.25 -15.65
C SER A 190 -22.10 -6.60 -15.67
N LEU A 191 -22.79 -6.43 -14.54
CA LEU A 191 -24.21 -6.70 -14.36
C LEU A 191 -24.87 -5.49 -13.70
N ASP A 192 -26.10 -5.22 -14.07
CA ASP A 192 -26.96 -4.27 -13.38
C ASP A 192 -27.34 -4.82 -11.99
N SER A 193 -27.24 -4.01 -10.94
CA SER A 193 -27.52 -4.46 -9.56
C SER A 193 -28.98 -4.83 -9.34
N GLU A 194 -29.89 -4.31 -10.16
CA GLU A 194 -31.33 -4.63 -10.09
C GLU A 194 -31.70 -5.83 -10.98
N SER A 195 -30.75 -6.39 -11.72
CA SER A 195 -31.02 -7.53 -12.61
C SER A 195 -31.17 -8.86 -11.85
N TYR A 196 -32.00 -9.74 -12.40
CA TYR A 196 -32.13 -11.12 -11.91
C TYR A 196 -30.81 -11.89 -11.99
N GLU A 197 -30.04 -11.66 -13.06
CA GLU A 197 -28.72 -12.25 -13.27
C GLU A 197 -27.74 -11.86 -12.15
N TYR A 198 -27.76 -10.59 -11.72
CA TYR A 198 -26.96 -10.14 -10.59
C TYR A 198 -27.34 -10.87 -9.29
N GLY A 199 -28.64 -10.97 -8.98
CA GLY A 199 -29.10 -11.70 -7.81
C GLY A 199 -28.67 -13.18 -7.83
N ARG A 200 -28.73 -13.82 -9.01
CA ARG A 200 -28.28 -15.21 -9.19
C ARG A 200 -26.77 -15.37 -8.96
N GLU A 201 -25.96 -14.51 -9.57
CA GLU A 201 -24.50 -14.55 -9.40
C GLU A 201 -24.10 -14.22 -7.97
N LEU A 202 -24.80 -13.30 -7.31
CA LEU A 202 -24.57 -12.99 -5.90
C LEU A 202 -24.85 -14.20 -5.00
N ASN A 203 -25.98 -14.88 -5.19
CA ASN A 203 -26.29 -16.13 -4.47
C ASN A 203 -25.25 -17.22 -4.72
N ARG A 204 -24.78 -17.33 -5.97
CA ARG A 204 -23.71 -18.25 -6.34
C ARG A 204 -22.44 -17.93 -5.57
N VAL A 205 -22.01 -16.66 -5.53
CA VAL A 205 -20.84 -16.23 -4.75
C VAL A 205 -21.03 -16.58 -3.27
N PHE A 206 -22.17 -16.25 -2.67
CA PHE A 206 -22.46 -16.57 -1.27
C PHE A 206 -22.40 -18.07 -0.96
N ALA A 207 -22.86 -18.93 -1.87
CA ALA A 207 -22.76 -20.37 -1.71
C ALA A 207 -21.30 -20.85 -1.76
N HIS A 208 -20.50 -20.33 -2.69
CA HIS A 208 -19.10 -20.76 -2.87
C HIS A 208 -18.17 -20.27 -1.74
N ILE A 209 -18.50 -19.17 -1.07
CA ILE A 209 -17.68 -18.67 0.05
C ILE A 209 -17.94 -19.40 1.38
N GLN A 210 -19.02 -20.18 1.53
CA GLN A 210 -19.34 -20.82 2.82
C GLN A 210 -18.24 -21.78 3.29
N ALA A 211 -17.72 -22.62 2.39
CA ALA A 211 -16.68 -23.58 2.75
C ALA A 211 -15.36 -22.88 3.16
N PRO A 212 -14.81 -21.93 2.36
CA PRO A 212 -13.67 -21.12 2.80
C PRO A 212 -13.92 -20.38 4.12
N LEU A 213 -15.12 -19.81 4.33
CA LEU A 213 -15.45 -19.13 5.59
C LEU A 213 -15.42 -20.08 6.79
N GLN A 214 -15.81 -21.34 6.61
CA GLN A 214 -15.72 -22.33 7.69
C GLN A 214 -14.26 -22.71 7.98
N GLU A 215 -13.42 -22.85 6.96
CA GLU A 215 -11.97 -23.07 7.12
C GLU A 215 -11.29 -21.90 7.84
N GLU A 216 -11.65 -20.66 7.49
CA GLU A 216 -11.17 -19.45 8.17
C GLU A 216 -11.61 -19.40 9.64
N ARG A 217 -12.87 -19.74 9.94
CA ARG A 217 -13.35 -19.84 11.34
C ARG A 217 -12.56 -20.88 12.13
N ASN A 218 -12.34 -22.06 11.54
CA ASN A 218 -11.57 -23.12 12.19
C ASN A 218 -10.12 -22.66 12.46
N THR A 219 -9.54 -21.92 11.52
CA THR A 219 -8.21 -21.30 11.68
C THR A 219 -8.21 -20.29 12.82
N ALA A 220 -9.19 -19.39 12.87
CA ALA A 220 -9.35 -18.42 13.95
C ALA A 220 -9.46 -19.11 15.33
N PHE A 221 -10.31 -20.13 15.46
CA PHE A 221 -10.42 -20.91 16.70
C PHE A 221 -9.10 -21.58 17.08
N SER A 222 -8.35 -22.13 16.12
CA SER A 222 -7.06 -22.77 16.39
C SER A 222 -5.96 -21.79 16.85
N LEU A 223 -6.17 -20.49 16.61
CA LEU A 223 -5.25 -19.40 16.94
C LEU A 223 -5.74 -18.51 18.08
N GLU A 224 -6.90 -18.80 18.65
CA GLU A 224 -7.48 -18.04 19.75
C GLU A 224 -6.51 -18.00 20.95
N GLY A 225 -6.31 -16.80 21.50
CA GLY A 225 -5.38 -16.56 22.62
C GLY A 225 -3.89 -16.58 22.28
N LYS A 226 -3.50 -16.94 21.04
CA LYS A 226 -2.09 -16.89 20.60
C LYS A 226 -1.70 -15.47 20.18
N LYS A 227 -0.51 -15.02 20.60
CA LYS A 227 0.08 -13.77 20.11
C LYS A 227 0.76 -13.99 18.77
N TRP A 228 1.01 -12.91 18.04
CA TRP A 228 1.64 -12.94 16.72
C TRP A 228 2.98 -13.70 16.66
N ASN A 229 3.77 -13.72 17.74
CA ASN A 229 5.06 -14.41 17.83
C ASN A 229 4.95 -15.87 18.29
N ASN A 230 3.75 -16.36 18.60
CA ASN A 230 3.49 -17.77 18.94
C ASN A 230 3.26 -18.65 17.70
N ILE A 231 3.24 -18.06 16.50
CA ILE A 231 3.13 -18.78 15.25
C ILE A 231 4.40 -18.58 14.42
N ASN A 232 4.80 -19.65 13.73
CA ASN A 232 5.82 -19.57 12.71
C ASN A 232 5.12 -19.41 11.36
N ILE A 233 5.39 -18.32 10.65
CA ILE A 233 4.98 -18.16 9.26
C ILE A 233 6.15 -18.64 8.41
N GLU A 234 5.90 -19.63 7.56
CA GLU A 234 6.91 -20.14 6.66
C GLU A 234 7.32 -19.05 5.66
N ASN A 235 8.62 -18.88 5.45
CA ASN A 235 9.10 -18.02 4.37
C ASN A 235 8.94 -18.77 3.05
N HIS A 236 8.04 -18.29 2.20
CA HIS A 236 7.72 -18.96 0.93
C HIS A 236 8.69 -18.65 -0.21
N PHE A 237 9.61 -17.70 -0.05
CA PHE A 237 10.46 -17.21 -1.13
C PHE A 237 11.94 -17.26 -0.76
N GLU A 238 12.76 -17.81 -1.66
CA GLU A 238 14.18 -18.10 -1.42
C GLU A 238 15.14 -16.96 -1.82
N GLY A 239 14.62 -15.83 -2.28
CA GLY A 239 15.45 -14.75 -2.83
C GLY A 239 16.19 -13.90 -1.79
N ASP A 240 17.08 -13.03 -2.30
CA ASP A 240 17.74 -11.97 -1.54
C ASP A 240 16.88 -10.71 -1.56
N ALA A 241 16.32 -10.34 -0.40
CA ALA A 241 15.41 -9.20 -0.28
C ALA A 241 16.08 -7.86 -0.62
N TYR A 242 17.36 -7.67 -0.28
CA TYR A 242 18.07 -6.43 -0.55
C TYR A 242 18.28 -6.24 -2.05
N ARG A 243 18.74 -7.29 -2.74
CA ARG A 243 18.86 -7.29 -4.20
C ARG A 243 17.50 -7.19 -4.90
N GLY A 244 16.48 -7.83 -4.34
CA GLY A 244 15.10 -7.74 -4.80
C GLY A 244 14.57 -6.31 -4.75
N LYS A 245 14.75 -5.61 -3.63
CA LYS A 245 14.39 -4.21 -3.48
C LYS A 245 15.10 -3.31 -4.49
N ALA A 246 16.43 -3.44 -4.60
CA ALA A 246 17.20 -2.68 -5.58
C ALA A 246 16.79 -2.98 -7.04
N THR A 247 16.28 -4.19 -7.30
CA THR A 247 15.75 -4.58 -8.63
C THR A 247 14.38 -3.95 -8.87
N PHE A 248 13.49 -4.00 -7.88
CA PHE A 248 12.19 -3.34 -7.92
C PHE A 248 12.31 -1.83 -8.17
N GLU A 249 13.19 -1.15 -7.43
CA GLU A 249 13.44 0.29 -7.59
C GLU A 249 13.86 0.65 -9.03
N ARG A 250 14.67 -0.21 -9.67
CA ARG A 250 15.04 -0.05 -11.09
C ARG A 250 13.86 -0.28 -12.04
N ILE A 251 13.01 -1.28 -11.76
CA ILE A 251 11.77 -1.53 -12.53
C ILE A 251 10.87 -0.30 -12.50
N VAL A 252 10.58 0.25 -11.31
CA VAL A 252 9.63 1.36 -11.17
C VAL A 252 10.20 2.69 -11.67
N LYS A 253 11.52 2.87 -11.69
CA LYS A 253 12.16 4.05 -12.30
C LYS A 253 11.88 4.18 -13.79
N ASN A 254 11.59 3.07 -14.48
CA ASN A 254 11.23 3.05 -15.90
C ASN A 254 9.74 3.35 -16.13
N ILE A 255 8.96 3.59 -15.08
CA ILE A 255 7.54 3.95 -15.15
C ILE A 255 7.40 5.45 -14.89
N SER A 256 6.81 6.21 -15.80
CA SER A 256 6.48 7.59 -15.49
C SER A 256 5.24 7.70 -14.60
N ALA A 257 5.20 8.72 -13.75
CA ALA A 257 4.04 8.98 -12.89
C ALA A 257 2.74 9.12 -13.71
N TYR A 258 2.80 9.79 -14.85
CA TYR A 258 1.66 9.95 -15.75
C TYR A 258 1.13 8.60 -16.25
N GLU A 259 2.00 7.69 -16.67
CA GLU A 259 1.59 6.38 -17.17
C GLU A 259 0.94 5.52 -16.08
N TYR A 260 1.48 5.57 -14.87
CA TYR A 260 0.89 4.84 -13.75
C TYR A 260 -0.47 5.41 -13.34
N GLN A 261 -0.61 6.74 -13.30
CA GLN A 261 -1.89 7.37 -12.98
C GLN A 261 -3.00 7.02 -13.98
N ASN A 262 -2.65 6.87 -15.27
CA ASN A 262 -3.59 6.47 -16.33
C ASN A 262 -3.76 4.94 -16.48
N PHE A 263 -2.98 4.13 -15.76
CA PHE A 263 -3.23 2.68 -15.69
C PHE A 263 -4.37 2.41 -14.70
N HIS A 264 -5.30 1.55 -15.06
CA HIS A 264 -6.40 1.15 -14.17
C HIS A 264 -6.37 -0.35 -13.88
N PHE A 265 -6.46 -0.71 -12.60
CA PHE A 265 -6.53 -2.12 -12.17
C PHE A 265 -7.86 -2.78 -12.57
N PHE A 266 -8.90 -1.97 -12.80
CA PHE A 266 -10.22 -2.44 -13.21
C PHE A 266 -10.68 -1.72 -14.48
N PRO A 267 -11.50 -2.36 -15.33
CA PRO A 267 -12.24 -1.62 -16.35
C PRO A 267 -13.05 -0.52 -15.67
N GLN A 268 -12.87 0.73 -16.10
CA GLN A 268 -13.53 1.88 -15.49
C GLN A 268 -14.93 2.08 -16.08
N LYS A 269 -15.91 2.55 -15.28
CA LYS A 269 -17.12 3.18 -15.82
C LYS A 269 -16.58 4.27 -16.73
N SER A 270 -16.83 4.20 -18.02
CA SER A 270 -16.31 5.17 -18.98
C SER A 270 -16.39 6.56 -18.37
N SER A 271 -15.24 7.21 -18.13
CA SER A 271 -15.22 8.65 -18.28
C SER A 271 -15.86 8.83 -19.64
N ASN A 272 -16.94 9.61 -19.75
CA ASN A 272 -17.36 10.08 -21.05
C ASN A 272 -16.09 10.66 -21.66
N SER A 273 -15.40 9.89 -22.52
CA SER A 273 -14.56 10.48 -23.51
C SER A 273 -15.60 11.21 -24.34
N MET A 274 -15.80 12.49 -24.01
CA MET A 274 -16.09 13.47 -25.01
C MET A 274 -15.03 13.22 -26.07
N HIS A 275 -15.40 12.38 -27.03
CA HIS A 275 -14.84 12.37 -28.35
C HIS A 275 -15.06 13.81 -28.79
N MET A 276 -14.06 14.66 -28.54
CA MET A 276 -13.91 15.89 -29.29
C MET A 276 -13.65 15.40 -30.71
N ASP A 277 -14.74 15.17 -31.43
CA ASP A 277 -14.73 15.18 -32.87
C ASP A 277 -14.31 16.60 -33.26
N LEU A 278 -13.00 16.79 -33.35
CA LEU A 278 -12.41 17.91 -34.06
C LEU A 278 -12.75 17.68 -35.54
N ILE A 279 -13.81 18.35 -35.98
CA ILE A 279 -14.06 18.70 -37.38
C ILE A 279 -13.05 19.78 -37.78
#